data_AF-A0A538GEV0-F1
#
_entry.id   AF-A0A538GEV0-F1
#
_cell.length_a   1.000
_cell.length_b   1.000
_cell.length_c   1.000
_cell.angle_alpha   90.00
_cell.angle_beta   90.00
_cell.angle_gamma   90.00
#
_symmetry.space_group_name_H-M   'P 1'
#
loop_
_entity.id
_entity.type
_entity.pdbx_description
1 polymer ?
#
loop_
_entity_poly.entity_id
_entity_poly.type
_entity_poly.pdbx_seq_one_letter_code
_entity_poly.pdbx_strand_id
1 'polypeptide(L)'
;MRRLALLFVASLALAACGSSSQTSTNGDAAAKAQIKSAYQKFFSGQTSVSDRVSLLQNGPQFKTAIQALASNPLAKNVNVAVSSVRLEGANEAKVVYTVKLGSAGLPKQTGTAVRENGTWKVGYASLCRLVALQGSTPPACKP
;
A
#
# COMPACT_ATOMS: atom_id res chain seq x y z
N MET A 1 64.99 -31.39 32.45
CA MET A 1 65.07 -31.48 30.97
C MET A 1 63.66 -31.57 30.41
N ARG A 2 63.32 -30.73 29.41
CA ARG A 2 62.01 -30.48 28.74
C ARG A 2 60.97 -29.74 29.61
N ARG A 3 60.85 -28.40 29.54
CA ARG A 3 60.26 -27.54 28.48
C ARG A 3 58.79 -27.95 28.23
N LEU A 4 57.75 -27.12 28.31
CA LEU A 4 57.61 -25.68 28.05
C LEU A 4 56.29 -25.18 28.68
N ALA A 5 56.27 -23.95 29.20
CA ALA A 5 55.06 -23.20 29.58
C ALA A 5 54.36 -22.64 28.33
N LEU A 6 53.04 -22.45 28.39
CA LEU A 6 52.18 -21.51 27.60
C LEU A 6 50.74 -21.65 28.17
N LEU A 7 50.23 -20.80 29.06
CA LEU A 7 49.68 -19.43 28.90
C LEU A 7 48.36 -19.34 28.10
N PHE A 8 47.35 -18.69 28.73
CA PHE A 8 46.24 -17.89 28.16
C PHE A 8 45.00 -18.69 27.64
N VAL A 9 43.70 -18.37 27.85
CA VAL A 9 42.90 -17.25 28.41
C VAL A 9 41.48 -17.79 28.70
N ALA A 10 40.83 -17.28 29.74
CA ALA A 10 39.40 -17.41 29.98
C ALA A 10 38.60 -16.39 29.15
N SER A 11 37.46 -16.76 28.53
CA SER A 11 36.29 -15.87 28.32
C SER A 11 35.11 -16.60 27.68
N LEU A 12 33.93 -16.43 28.30
CA LEU A 12 32.61 -16.79 27.82
C LEU A 12 32.26 -16.03 26.52
N ALA A 13 31.57 -16.70 25.59
CA ALA A 13 30.66 -16.03 24.66
C ALA A 13 29.45 -16.94 24.39
N LEU A 14 28.27 -16.50 24.83
CA LEU A 14 26.98 -17.07 24.48
C LEU A 14 26.81 -17.04 22.96
N ALA A 15 26.73 -18.20 22.33
CA ALA A 15 26.23 -18.32 20.96
C ALA A 15 24.70 -18.18 20.96
N ALA A 16 24.20 -16.95 21.08
CA ALA A 16 22.83 -16.60 20.72
C ALA A 16 22.75 -16.46 19.19
N CYS A 17 22.69 -17.61 18.49
CA CYS A 17 22.60 -17.63 17.05
C CYS A 17 21.14 -17.47 16.61
N GLY A 18 20.82 -16.32 16.00
CA GLY A 18 19.91 -16.24 14.86
C GLY A 18 18.41 -16.31 15.14
N SER A 19 17.86 -15.29 15.79
CA SER A 19 16.45 -14.92 15.56
C SER A 19 16.33 -14.20 14.22
N SER A 20 16.24 -14.95 13.12
CA SER A 20 15.96 -14.36 11.81
C SER A 20 15.31 -15.40 10.90
N SER A 21 13.97 -15.37 10.80
CA SER A 21 13.17 -15.68 9.59
C SER A 21 11.66 -15.77 9.83
N GLN A 22 11.15 -15.72 11.07
CA GLN A 22 9.72 -15.97 11.34
C GLN A 22 8.82 -14.72 11.32
N THR A 23 9.38 -13.50 11.22
CA THR A 23 8.63 -12.23 11.25
C THR A 23 8.08 -11.80 9.90
N SER A 24 8.66 -12.29 8.80
CA SER A 24 8.34 -11.87 7.42
C SER A 24 6.89 -12.18 7.04
N THR A 25 6.40 -13.38 7.36
CA THR A 25 5.06 -13.83 6.95
C THR A 25 3.93 -13.07 7.65
N ASN A 26 4.09 -12.78 8.95
CA ASN A 26 3.08 -12.04 9.73
C ASN A 26 3.09 -10.56 9.35
N GLY A 27 4.27 -9.96 9.13
CA GLY A 27 4.40 -8.59 8.62
C GLY A 27 3.77 -8.43 7.25
N ASP A 28 3.97 -9.40 6.36
CA ASP A 28 3.39 -9.41 5.02
C ASP A 28 1.87 -9.53 5.04
N ALA A 29 1.31 -10.38 5.91
CA ALA A 29 -0.13 -10.52 6.06
C ALA A 29 -0.76 -9.21 6.55
N ALA A 30 -0.16 -8.56 7.56
CA ALA A 30 -0.62 -7.27 8.06
C ALA A 30 -0.54 -6.17 7.00
N ALA A 31 0.57 -6.11 6.25
CA ALA A 31 0.75 -5.17 5.13
C ALA A 31 -0.33 -5.36 4.05
N LYS A 32 -0.57 -6.60 3.61
CA LYS A 32 -1.61 -6.92 2.62
C LYS A 32 -3.01 -6.54 3.10
N ALA A 33 -3.32 -6.77 4.38
CA ALA A 33 -4.59 -6.37 4.98
C ALA A 33 -4.77 -4.85 5.01
N GLN A 34 -3.72 -4.11 5.39
CA GLN A 34 -3.73 -2.65 5.39
C GLN A 34 -3.93 -2.10 3.97
N ILE A 35 -3.21 -2.63 2.99
CA ILE A 35 -3.36 -2.25 1.57
C ILE A 35 -4.80 -2.49 1.09
N LYS A 36 -5.37 -3.67 1.39
CA LYS A 36 -6.76 -4.00 1.03
C LYS A 36 -7.74 -3.01 1.64
N SER A 37 -7.60 -2.69 2.93
CA SER A 37 -8.42 -1.70 3.62
C SER A 37 -8.26 -0.30 3.01
N ALA A 38 -7.03 0.11 2.69
CA ALA A 38 -6.77 1.42 2.09
C ALA A 38 -7.47 1.57 0.74
N TYR A 39 -7.39 0.54 -0.12
CA TYR A 39 -8.14 0.50 -1.37
C TYR A 39 -9.65 0.56 -1.14
N GLN A 40 -10.18 -0.28 -0.26
CA GLN A 40 -11.62 -0.33 0.03
C GLN A 40 -12.17 1.02 0.49
N LYS A 41 -11.46 1.70 1.40
CA LYS A 41 -11.85 3.04 1.87
C LYS A 41 -11.67 4.09 0.78
N PHE A 42 -10.53 4.12 0.09
CA PHE A 42 -10.26 5.15 -0.93
C PHE A 42 -11.33 5.18 -2.04
N PHE A 43 -11.72 4.00 -2.55
CA PHE A 43 -12.70 3.88 -3.63
C PHE A 43 -14.16 3.90 -3.15
N SER A 44 -14.42 3.72 -1.85
CA SER A 44 -15.79 3.75 -1.34
C SER A 44 -16.42 5.13 -1.54
N GLY A 45 -17.61 5.14 -2.14
CA GLY A 45 -18.43 6.34 -2.31
C GLY A 45 -18.83 7.05 -1.03
N GLN A 46 -18.66 6.39 0.11
CA GLN A 46 -19.02 6.88 1.44
C GLN A 46 -17.84 7.54 2.18
N THR A 47 -16.63 7.43 1.65
CA THR A 47 -15.43 7.97 2.31
C THR A 47 -15.28 9.46 2.04
N SER A 48 -15.00 10.22 3.11
CA SER A 48 -14.83 11.67 3.06
C SER A 48 -13.64 12.08 2.19
N VAL A 49 -13.64 13.34 1.71
CA VAL A 49 -12.52 13.88 0.92
C VAL A 49 -11.22 13.88 1.73
N SER A 50 -11.26 14.23 3.02
CA SER A 50 -10.07 14.24 3.88
C SER A 50 -9.48 12.85 4.07
N ASP A 51 -10.33 11.84 4.25
CA ASP A 51 -9.86 10.45 4.39
C ASP A 51 -9.28 9.93 3.07
N ARG A 52 -9.90 10.26 1.93
CA ARG A 52 -9.33 9.91 0.62
C ARG A 52 -7.95 10.56 0.41
N VAL A 53 -7.77 11.80 0.85
CA VAL A 53 -6.47 12.49 0.82
C VAL A 53 -5.44 11.77 1.70
N SER A 54 -5.80 11.31 2.90
CA SER A 54 -4.85 10.62 3.78
C SER A 54 -4.48 9.21 3.29
N LEU A 55 -5.39 8.56 2.56
CA LEU A 55 -5.23 7.23 1.99
C LEU A 55 -4.46 7.19 0.66
N LEU A 56 -4.23 8.33 0.02
CA LEU A 56 -3.53 8.42 -1.26
C LEU A 56 -2.06 8.82 -1.08
N GLN A 57 -1.19 8.17 -1.82
CA GLN A 57 0.20 8.58 -2.01
C GLN A 57 0.26 10.05 -2.43
N ASN A 58 1.06 10.87 -1.74
CA ASN A 58 1.12 12.31 -1.99
C ASN A 58 -0.25 13.02 -2.00
N GLY A 59 -1.23 12.51 -1.25
CA GLY A 59 -2.63 12.92 -1.36
C GLY A 59 -2.93 14.42 -1.34
N PRO A 60 -2.23 15.26 -0.55
CA PRO A 60 -2.44 16.72 -0.57
C PRO A 60 -2.31 17.34 -1.98
N GLN A 61 -1.41 16.82 -2.83
CA GLN A 61 -1.23 17.30 -4.22
C GLN A 61 -2.43 16.98 -5.12
N PHE A 62 -3.28 16.02 -4.72
CA PHE A 62 -4.43 15.55 -5.50
C PHE A 62 -5.76 15.99 -4.89
N LYS A 63 -5.78 16.83 -3.86
CA LYS A 63 -7.00 17.24 -3.13
C LYS A 63 -8.11 17.73 -4.07
N THR A 64 -7.78 18.59 -5.05
CA THR A 64 -8.74 19.11 -6.02
C THR A 64 -9.33 18.01 -6.90
N ALA A 65 -8.52 17.07 -7.37
CA ALA A 65 -8.99 15.93 -8.16
C ALA A 65 -9.87 14.97 -7.35
N ILE A 66 -9.50 14.71 -6.09
CA ILE A 66 -10.29 13.90 -5.15
C ILE A 66 -11.64 14.57 -4.88
N GLN A 67 -11.68 15.89 -4.70
CA GLN A 67 -12.91 16.64 -4.49
C GLN A 67 -13.82 16.56 -5.72
N ALA A 68 -13.28 16.76 -6.93
CA ALA A 68 -14.04 16.61 -8.17
C ALA A 68 -14.64 15.20 -8.31
N LEU A 69 -13.85 14.16 -8.02
CA LEU A 69 -14.33 12.77 -8.03
C LEU A 69 -15.43 12.55 -7.00
N ALA A 70 -15.31 13.10 -5.79
CA ALA A 70 -16.30 12.97 -4.72
C ALA A 70 -17.61 13.72 -5.01
N SER A 71 -17.56 14.82 -5.77
CA SER A 71 -18.74 15.58 -6.18
C SER A 71 -19.58 14.88 -7.25
N ASN A 72 -19.04 13.87 -7.94
CA ASN A 72 -19.80 13.10 -8.94
C ASN A 72 -20.85 12.21 -8.25
N PRO A 73 -22.16 12.36 -8.53
CA PRO A 73 -23.21 11.53 -7.93
C PRO A 73 -23.01 10.02 -8.15
N LEU A 74 -22.42 9.63 -9.28
CA LEU A 74 -22.11 8.23 -9.58
C LEU A 74 -21.10 7.65 -8.59
N ALA A 75 -20.20 8.46 -8.05
CA ALA A 75 -19.17 8.02 -7.11
C ALA A 75 -19.76 7.51 -5.79
N LYS A 76 -20.99 7.92 -5.40
CA LYS A 76 -21.62 7.52 -4.13
C LYS A 76 -21.88 6.02 -4.02
N ASN A 77 -22.11 5.36 -5.15
CA ASN A 77 -22.41 3.92 -5.21
C ASN A 77 -21.20 3.08 -5.64
N VAL A 78 -20.00 3.68 -5.66
CA VAL A 78 -18.77 3.00 -6.04
C VAL A 78 -18.20 2.24 -4.85
N ASN A 79 -17.74 1.03 -5.11
CA ASN A 79 -16.95 0.21 -4.19
C ASN A 79 -15.82 -0.47 -4.95
N VAL A 80 -14.90 -1.10 -4.22
CA VAL A 80 -13.82 -1.89 -4.82
C VAL A 80 -13.71 -3.27 -4.20
N ALA A 81 -13.48 -4.27 -5.04
CA ALA A 81 -13.08 -5.60 -4.62
C ALA A 81 -11.60 -5.80 -4.96
N VAL A 82 -10.76 -6.01 -3.94
CA VAL A 82 -9.35 -6.34 -4.14
C VAL A 82 -9.22 -7.86 -4.31
N SER A 83 -8.70 -8.26 -5.48
CA SER A 83 -8.50 -9.67 -5.84
C SER A 83 -7.16 -10.20 -5.32
N SER A 84 -6.09 -9.42 -5.44
CA SER A 84 -4.77 -9.83 -4.96
C SER A 84 -3.89 -8.64 -4.59
N VAL A 85 -3.00 -8.86 -3.62
CA VAL A 85 -1.95 -7.92 -3.23
C VAL A 85 -0.62 -8.68 -3.23
N ARG A 86 0.36 -8.17 -3.98
CA ARG A 86 1.72 -8.71 -4.06
C ARG A 86 2.70 -7.63 -3.63
N LEU A 87 3.37 -7.85 -2.49
CA LEU A 87 4.41 -6.93 -2.03
C LEU A 87 5.62 -7.01 -2.96
N GLU A 88 6.18 -5.86 -3.29
CA GLU A 88 7.38 -5.70 -4.12
C GLU A 88 8.44 -4.96 -3.28
N GLY A 89 9.01 -5.68 -2.32
CA GLY A 89 9.91 -5.12 -1.31
C GLY A 89 9.16 -4.52 -0.12
N ALA A 90 9.86 -3.69 0.66
CA ALA A 90 9.36 -3.19 1.94
C ALA A 90 8.32 -2.07 1.82
N ASN A 91 8.34 -1.31 0.73
CA ASN A 91 7.60 -0.05 0.60
C ASN A 91 6.70 0.05 -0.64
N GLU A 92 6.65 -1.00 -1.46
CA GLU A 92 5.81 -1.03 -2.67
C GLU A 92 5.02 -2.34 -2.77
N ALA A 93 3.87 -2.30 -3.43
CA ALA A 93 3.07 -3.47 -3.73
C ALA A 93 2.26 -3.27 -5.01
N LYS A 94 2.02 -4.37 -5.73
CA LYS A 94 1.02 -4.44 -6.80
C LYS A 94 -0.31 -4.91 -6.28
N VAL A 95 -1.38 -4.30 -6.77
CA VAL A 95 -2.76 -4.59 -6.38
C VAL A 95 -3.59 -4.85 -7.62
N VAL A 96 -4.30 -5.98 -7.63
CA VAL A 96 -5.31 -6.29 -8.64
C VAL A 96 -6.67 -6.09 -8.01
N TYR A 97 -7.52 -5.30 -8.65
CA TYR A 97 -8.82 -4.92 -8.09
C TYR A 97 -9.89 -4.74 -9.16
N THR A 98 -11.14 -4.69 -8.72
CA THR A 98 -12.30 -4.46 -9.56
C THR A 98 -13.14 -3.34 -8.94
N VAL A 99 -13.31 -2.25 -9.67
CA VAL A 99 -14.21 -1.17 -9.26
C VAL A 99 -15.64 -1.57 -9.63
N LYS A 100 -16.55 -1.44 -8.68
CA LYS A 100 -17.96 -1.81 -8.81
C LYS A 100 -18.83 -0.58 -8.65
N LEU A 101 -19.88 -0.48 -9.46
CA LEU A 101 -20.94 0.50 -9.38
C LEU A 101 -22.27 -0.27 -9.32
N GLY A 102 -22.84 -0.44 -8.12
CA GLY A 102 -23.97 -1.34 -7.93
C GLY A 102 -23.64 -2.78 -8.34
N SER A 103 -24.44 -3.36 -9.25
CA SER A 103 -24.23 -4.70 -9.81
C SER A 103 -23.22 -4.74 -10.96
N ALA A 104 -22.89 -3.60 -11.57
CA ALA A 104 -21.92 -3.51 -12.65
C ALA A 104 -20.49 -3.39 -12.10
N GLY A 105 -19.53 -4.00 -12.80
CA GLY A 105 -18.11 -3.89 -12.48
C GLY A 105 -17.30 -3.52 -13.71
N LEU A 106 -16.27 -2.68 -13.52
CA LEU A 106 -15.26 -2.50 -14.55
C LEU A 106 -14.47 -3.81 -14.75
N PRO A 107 -13.82 -4.01 -15.90
CA PRO A 107 -12.82 -5.06 -16.04
C PRO A 107 -11.77 -4.99 -14.92
N LYS A 108 -11.08 -6.11 -14.63
CA LYS A 108 -9.99 -6.12 -13.63
C LYS A 108 -8.96 -5.05 -13.96
N GLN A 109 -8.61 -4.27 -12.95
CA GLN A 109 -7.61 -3.21 -13.01
C GLN A 109 -6.37 -3.62 -12.20
N THR A 110 -5.25 -3.03 -12.58
CA THR A 110 -3.98 -3.12 -11.83
C THR A 110 -3.63 -1.74 -11.30
N GLY A 111 -3.17 -1.69 -10.06
CA GLY A 111 -2.64 -0.49 -9.43
C GLY A 111 -1.50 -0.82 -8.48
N THR A 112 -1.05 0.20 -7.75
CA THR A 112 0.07 0.10 -6.80
C THR A 112 -0.34 0.58 -5.41
N ALA A 113 0.37 0.11 -4.39
CA ALA A 113 0.33 0.69 -3.06
C ALA A 113 1.75 1.05 -2.63
N VAL A 114 1.90 2.14 -1.89
CA VAL A 114 3.19 2.65 -1.42
C VAL A 114 3.10 2.87 0.09
N ARG A 115 4.18 2.54 0.81
CA ARG A 115 4.31 2.82 2.23
C ARG A 115 4.95 4.20 2.43
N GLU A 116 4.15 5.15 2.91
CA GLU A 116 4.62 6.49 3.28
C GLU A 116 4.49 6.67 4.79
N ASN A 117 5.57 7.07 5.45
CA ASN A 117 5.59 7.31 6.90
C ASN A 117 5.02 6.13 7.72
N GLY A 118 5.41 4.90 7.34
CA GLY A 118 4.95 3.66 7.99
C GLY A 118 3.52 3.22 7.61
N THR A 119 2.79 3.99 6.80
CA THR A 119 1.41 3.70 6.41
C THR A 119 1.31 3.35 4.94
N TRP A 120 0.73 2.19 4.62
CA TRP A 120 0.37 1.80 3.26
C TRP A 120 -0.79 2.66 2.74
N LYS A 121 -0.57 3.23 1.56
CA LYS A 121 -1.48 4.10 0.84
C LYS A 121 -1.70 3.61 -0.58
N VAL A 122 -2.80 4.01 -1.20
CA VAL A 122 -3.07 3.79 -2.62
C VAL A 122 -2.08 4.63 -3.44
N GLY A 123 -1.43 4.03 -4.43
CA GLY A 123 -0.54 4.74 -5.35
C GLY A 123 -1.33 5.70 -6.26
N TYR A 124 -0.78 6.89 -6.50
CA TYR A 124 -1.51 7.97 -7.21
C TYR A 124 -1.92 7.59 -8.63
N ALA A 125 -1.17 6.68 -9.29
CA ALA A 125 -1.49 6.18 -10.63
C ALA A 125 -2.90 5.57 -10.70
N SER A 126 -3.37 4.95 -9.61
CA SER A 126 -4.73 4.37 -9.52
C SER A 126 -5.81 5.47 -9.60
N LEU A 127 -5.58 6.62 -8.94
CA LEU A 127 -6.47 7.78 -9.05
C LEU A 127 -6.40 8.37 -10.47
N CYS A 128 -5.21 8.57 -11.01
CA CYS A 128 -5.03 9.19 -12.32
C CYS A 128 -5.76 8.44 -13.44
N ARG A 129 -5.72 7.11 -13.40
CA ARG A 129 -6.49 6.27 -14.33
C ARG A 129 -8.00 6.46 -14.19
N LEU A 130 -8.52 6.59 -12.97
CA LEU A 130 -9.94 6.87 -12.75
C LEU A 130 -10.35 8.25 -13.27
N VAL A 131 -9.55 9.27 -13.01
CA VAL A 131 -9.88 10.64 -13.44
C VAL A 131 -9.83 10.72 -14.98
N ALA A 132 -8.88 10.01 -15.62
CA ALA A 132 -8.81 9.90 -17.07
C ALA A 132 -10.07 9.28 -17.69
N LEU A 133 -10.71 8.30 -17.03
CA LEU A 133 -11.99 7.73 -17.49
C LEU A 133 -13.14 8.75 -17.46
N GLN A 134 -13.02 9.82 -16.68
CA GLN A 134 -13.99 10.92 -16.62
C GLN A 134 -13.72 12.01 -17.66
N GLY A 135 -12.74 11.82 -18.55
CA GLY A 135 -12.39 12.78 -19.60
C GLY A 135 -11.56 13.97 -19.12
N SER A 136 -11.01 13.93 -17.89
CA SER A 136 -10.13 14.96 -17.36
C SER A 136 -8.81 14.36 -16.87
N THR A 137 -7.72 15.12 -16.85
CA THR A 137 -6.43 14.65 -16.31
C THR A 137 -5.80 15.77 -15.48
N PRO A 138 -5.71 15.61 -14.15
CA PRO A 138 -5.07 16.59 -13.29
C PRO A 138 -3.61 16.82 -13.71
N PRO A 139 -3.04 18.03 -13.55
CA PRO A 139 -1.62 18.26 -13.81
C PRO A 139 -0.71 17.29 -13.06
N ALA A 140 -1.08 16.92 -11.82
CA ALA A 140 -0.37 15.94 -10.99
C ALA A 140 -0.43 14.49 -11.53
N CYS A 141 -1.23 14.24 -12.58
CA CYS A 141 -1.33 12.95 -13.27
C CYS A 141 -0.58 12.92 -14.60
N LYS A 142 0.11 14.01 -14.98
CA LYS A 142 1.02 14.00 -16.12
C LYS A 142 2.33 13.30 -15.70
N PRO A 143 2.90 12.43 -16.55
CA PRO A 143 4.17 11.76 -16.27
C PRO A 143 5.34 12.73 -16.13
#